data_AF-M6W685-F1
#
_entry.id   AF-M6W685-F1
#
_cell.length_a   1.000
_cell.length_b   1.000
_cell.length_c   1.000
_cell.angle_alpha   90.00
_cell.angle_beta   90.00
_cell.angle_gamma   90.00
#
_symmetry.space_group_name_H-M   'P 1'
#
loop_
_entity.id
_entity.type
_entity.pdbx_description
1 polymer ?
#
loop_
_entity_poly.entity_id
_entity_poly.type
_entity_poly.pdbx_seq_one_letter_code
_entity_poly.pdbx_strand_id
1 'polypeptide(L)'
;MIENNWKRGEVLRKSLELIIKNHQLELYLELMGLPCLFILGCKNSSGFPDNHFRTLFLQEMIARGVLFQGMFYPTWSHQQAEIDHIIQAFDESCSIYLQAIKSGSTDNFLIGPPIKPVFRKKI
;
A
#
# COMPACT_ATOMS: atom_id res chain seq x y z
N MET A 1 -17.62 6.42 -18.85
CA MET A 1 -17.50 6.04 -17.43
C MET A 1 -16.40 5.00 -17.23
N ILE A 2 -16.49 3.82 -17.87
CA ILE A 2 -15.48 2.74 -17.74
C ILE A 2 -14.09 3.22 -18.15
N GLU A 3 -13.92 3.80 -19.34
CA GLU A 3 -12.62 4.32 -19.82
C GLU A 3 -11.96 5.32 -18.85
N ASN A 4 -12.77 6.13 -18.16
CA ASN A 4 -12.24 7.10 -17.20
C ASN A 4 -11.69 6.41 -15.94
N ASN A 5 -12.28 5.31 -15.49
CA ASN A 5 -11.74 4.54 -14.36
C ASN A 5 -10.38 3.94 -14.73
N TRP A 6 -10.22 3.44 -15.95
CA TRP A 6 -8.94 2.93 -16.46
C TRP A 6 -7.89 4.04 -16.52
N LYS A 7 -8.22 5.21 -17.09
CA LYS A 7 -7.31 6.36 -17.15
C LYS A 7 -6.86 6.82 -15.76
N ARG A 8 -7.80 6.92 -14.80
CA ARG A 8 -7.47 7.26 -13.40
C ARG A 8 -6.57 6.20 -12.77
N GLY A 9 -6.86 4.93 -13.01
CA GLY A 9 -6.04 3.82 -12.54
C GLY A 9 -4.61 3.82 -13.10
N GLU A 10 -4.45 4.17 -14.37
CA GLU A 10 -3.13 4.32 -14.99
C GLU A 10 -2.33 5.47 -14.35
N VAL A 11 -2.97 6.62 -14.14
CA VAL A 11 -2.35 7.76 -13.46
C VAL A 11 -1.95 7.39 -12.03
N LEU A 12 -2.87 6.78 -11.27
CA LEU A 12 -2.60 6.36 -9.90
C LEU A 12 -1.45 5.37 -9.87
N ARG A 13 -1.53 4.27 -10.63
CA ARG A 13 -0.50 3.22 -10.66
C ARG A 13 0.88 3.79 -10.97
N LYS A 14 1.02 4.59 -12.02
CA LYS A 14 2.31 5.20 -12.40
C LYS A 14 2.87 6.11 -11.32
N SER A 15 2.00 6.86 -10.65
CA SER A 15 2.40 7.73 -9.53
C SER A 15 2.91 6.91 -8.35
N LEU A 16 2.22 5.81 -7.99
CA LEU A 16 2.66 4.92 -6.93
C LEU A 16 3.97 4.19 -7.28
N GLU A 17 4.13 3.72 -8.52
CA GLU A 17 5.39 3.11 -9.00
C GLU A 17 6.57 4.09 -8.89
N LEU A 18 6.36 5.35 -9.25
CA LEU A 18 7.38 6.39 -9.09
C LEU A 18 7.73 6.64 -7.62
N ILE A 19 6.73 6.68 -6.73
CA ILE A 19 6.96 6.83 -5.29
C ILE A 19 7.77 5.64 -4.74
N ILE A 20 7.38 4.41 -5.06
CA ILE A 20 8.11 3.20 -4.64
C ILE A 20 9.58 3.31 -5.04
N LYS A 21 9.85 3.74 -6.27
CA LYS A 21 11.20 3.98 -6.78
C LYS A 21 11.94 5.09 -6.05
N ASN A 22 11.29 6.23 -5.78
CA ASN A 22 11.90 7.36 -5.08
C ASN A 22 12.31 6.99 -3.65
N HIS A 23 11.56 6.10 -2.99
CA HIS A 23 11.90 5.54 -1.67
C HIS A 23 12.83 4.33 -1.72
N GLN A 24 13.21 3.84 -2.91
CA GLN A 24 14.03 2.64 -3.09
C GLN A 24 13.39 1.37 -2.49
N LEU A 25 12.08 1.24 -2.65
CA LEU A 25 11.27 0.15 -2.07
C LEU A 25 10.86 -0.93 -3.09
N GLU A 26 11.41 -0.95 -4.30
CA GLU A 26 11.00 -1.86 -5.38
C GLU A 26 11.15 -3.35 -5.01
N LEU A 27 12.09 -3.68 -4.12
CA LEU A 27 12.27 -5.05 -3.63
C LEU A 27 11.22 -5.45 -2.59
N TYR A 28 10.57 -4.47 -1.96
CA TYR A 28 9.72 -4.68 -0.77
C TYR A 28 8.24 -4.40 -1.01
N LEU A 29 7.93 -3.52 -1.96
CA LEU A 29 6.57 -3.16 -2.35
C LEU A 29 6.35 -3.51 -3.82
N GLU A 30 5.23 -4.17 -4.11
CA GLU A 30 4.92 -4.67 -5.44
C GLU A 30 3.46 -4.38 -5.81
N LEU A 31 3.24 -3.76 -6.97
CA LEU A 31 1.90 -3.49 -7.49
C LEU A 31 1.55 -4.54 -8.55
N MET A 32 0.48 -5.31 -8.30
CA MET A 32 0.08 -6.44 -9.16
C MET A 32 -1.37 -6.28 -9.64
N GLY A 33 -1.64 -6.65 -10.89
CA GLY A 33 -2.98 -6.57 -11.48
C GLY A 33 -3.09 -5.49 -12.54
N LEU A 34 -4.33 -5.04 -12.79
CA LEU A 34 -4.69 -4.11 -13.85
C LEU A 34 -4.91 -2.70 -13.29
N PRO A 35 -4.72 -1.63 -14.07
CA PRO A 35 -4.89 -0.26 -13.57
C PRO A 35 -6.25 0.01 -12.91
N CYS A 36 -7.33 -0.61 -13.39
CA CYS A 36 -8.67 -0.47 -12.80
C CYS A 36 -8.90 -1.30 -11.52
N LEU A 37 -8.02 -2.28 -11.25
CA LEU A 37 -8.03 -3.10 -10.04
C LEU A 37 -6.64 -3.74 -9.85
N PHE A 38 -5.89 -3.23 -8.89
CA PHE A 38 -4.57 -3.75 -8.55
C PHE A 38 -4.35 -3.83 -7.04
N ILE A 39 -3.43 -4.68 -6.63
CA ILE A 39 -3.12 -4.97 -5.23
C ILE A 39 -1.71 -4.50 -4.89
N LEU A 40 -1.50 -4.16 -3.61
CA LEU A 40 -0.18 -3.92 -3.04
C LEU A 40 0.29 -5.17 -2.29
N GLY A 41 1.40 -5.74 -2.74
CA GLY A 41 2.21 -6.69 -2.00
C GLY A 41 3.19 -5.96 -1.09
N CYS A 42 3.26 -6.38 0.18
CA CYS A 42 4.20 -5.86 1.17
C CYS A 42 5.09 -6.99 1.67
N LYS A 43 6.41 -6.79 1.61
CA LYS A 43 7.43 -7.76 2.02
C LYS A 43 8.27 -7.20 3.18
N ASN A 44 8.71 -8.06 4.09
CA ASN A 44 9.63 -7.69 5.16
C ASN A 44 11.04 -7.34 4.64
N SER A 45 11.93 -6.95 5.54
CA SER A 45 13.33 -6.62 5.26
C SER A 45 14.13 -7.75 4.59
N SER A 46 13.68 -9.00 4.70
CA SER A 46 14.26 -10.17 4.02
C SER A 46 13.66 -10.43 2.62
N GLY A 47 12.73 -9.58 2.15
CA GLY A 47 12.12 -9.69 0.83
C GLY A 47 10.97 -10.71 0.74
N PHE A 48 10.47 -11.22 1.87
CA PHE A 48 9.35 -12.17 1.88
C PHE A 48 8.03 -11.49 2.24
N PRO A 49 6.89 -11.89 1.65
CA PRO A 49 5.58 -11.39 2.05
C PRO A 49 5.35 -11.54 3.55
N ASP A 50 4.93 -10.46 4.22
CA ASP A 50 4.82 -10.44 5.68
C ASP A 50 3.60 -9.64 6.17
N ASN A 51 2.85 -10.23 7.10
CA ASN A 51 1.61 -9.65 7.62
C ASN A 51 1.85 -8.47 8.56
N HIS A 52 2.97 -8.38 9.27
CA HIS A 52 3.30 -7.23 10.11
C HIS A 52 3.57 -6.01 9.24
N PHE A 53 4.44 -6.16 8.24
CA PHE A 53 4.74 -5.09 7.29
C PHE A 53 3.51 -4.69 6.48
N ARG A 54 2.70 -5.66 6.04
CA ARG A 54 1.39 -5.36 5.42
C ARG A 54 0.49 -4.57 6.36
N THR A 55 0.38 -4.97 7.62
CA THR A 55 -0.47 -4.25 8.60
C THR A 55 0.02 -2.84 8.81
N LEU A 56 1.34 -2.64 8.91
CA LEU A 56 1.93 -1.32 9.07
C LEU A 56 1.55 -0.41 7.89
N PHE A 57 1.70 -0.89 6.66
CA PHE A 57 1.34 -0.07 5.50
C PHE A 57 -0.16 0.30 5.49
N LEU A 58 -1.04 -0.65 5.83
CA LEU A 58 -2.48 -0.40 5.93
C LEU A 58 -2.80 0.62 7.03
N GLN A 59 -2.18 0.50 8.20
CA GLN A 59 -2.29 1.44 9.32
C GLN A 59 -1.91 2.85 8.85
N GLU A 60 -0.76 3.01 8.19
CA GLU A 60 -0.25 4.31 7.81
C GLU A 60 -1.15 5.01 6.77
N MET A 61 -1.73 4.26 5.84
CA MET A 61 -2.74 4.79 4.91
C MET A 61 -4.01 5.25 5.65
N ILE A 62 -4.49 4.45 6.61
CA ILE A 62 -5.68 4.76 7.41
C ILE A 62 -5.44 6.00 8.29
N ALA A 63 -4.26 6.09 8.92
CA ALA A 63 -3.86 7.24 9.74
C ALA A 63 -3.85 8.57 8.95
N ARG A 64 -3.72 8.48 7.62
CA ARG A 64 -3.72 9.61 6.68
C ARG A 64 -5.07 9.86 6.00
N GLY A 65 -6.13 9.19 6.46
CA GLY A 65 -7.49 9.41 5.96
C GLY A 65 -7.89 8.52 4.79
N VAL A 66 -7.05 7.57 4.37
CA VAL A 66 -7.36 6.64 3.28
C VAL A 66 -7.67 5.25 3.85
N LEU A 67 -8.96 4.89 3.86
CA LEU A 67 -9.37 3.52 4.20
C LEU A 67 -8.85 2.55 3.13
N PHE A 68 -7.77 1.83 3.46
CA PHE A 68 -7.07 0.95 2.53
C PHE A 68 -7.09 -0.49 3.01
N GLN A 69 -7.46 -1.42 2.12
CA GLN A 69 -7.50 -2.86 2.39
C GLN A 69 -6.43 -3.65 1.60
N GLY A 70 -5.43 -2.94 1.06
CA GLY A 70 -4.34 -3.54 0.29
C GLY A 70 -4.65 -3.72 -1.19
N MET A 71 -5.71 -3.10 -1.69
CA MET A 71 -6.08 -3.05 -3.09
C MET A 71 -6.62 -1.67 -3.48
N PHE A 72 -6.41 -1.30 -4.73
CA PHE A 72 -6.87 -0.05 -5.33
C PHE A 72 -7.86 -0.38 -6.43
N TYR A 73 -9.03 0.27 -6.39
CA TYR A 73 -10.10 0.12 -7.37
C TYR A 73 -10.69 1.49 -7.72
N PRO A 74 -10.02 2.29 -8.58
CA PRO A 74 -10.50 3.61 -8.95
C PRO A 74 -11.89 3.54 -9.60
N THR A 75 -12.79 4.37 -9.10
CA THR A 75 -14.17 4.48 -9.57
C THR A 75 -14.45 5.89 -10.08
N TRP A 76 -15.63 6.11 -10.66
CA TRP A 76 -16.03 7.43 -11.14
C TRP A 76 -16.02 8.49 -10.03
N SER A 77 -16.34 8.09 -8.79
CA SER A 77 -16.40 9.01 -7.64
C SER A 77 -15.03 9.50 -7.17
N HIS A 78 -13.94 8.80 -7.51
CA HIS A 78 -12.59 9.25 -7.19
C HIS A 78 -12.18 10.32 -8.20
N GLN A 79 -12.46 11.60 -7.89
CA GLN A 79 -12.03 12.73 -8.70
C GLN A 79 -10.53 12.99 -8.47
N GLN A 80 -10.01 14.04 -9.10
CA GLN A 80 -8.58 14.35 -9.03
C GLN A 80 -8.11 14.55 -7.58
N ALA A 81 -8.89 15.25 -6.77
CA ALA A 81 -8.57 15.51 -5.36
C ALA A 81 -8.41 14.22 -4.55
N GLU A 82 -9.29 13.23 -4.75
CA GLU A 82 -9.18 11.95 -4.05
C GLU A 82 -7.97 11.14 -4.54
N ILE A 83 -7.66 11.18 -5.85
CA ILE A 83 -6.47 10.53 -6.40
C ILE A 83 -5.20 11.16 -5.83
N ASP A 84 -5.12 12.49 -5.79
CA ASP A 84 -3.97 13.22 -5.23
C ASP A 84 -3.80 12.91 -3.73
N HIS A 85 -4.91 12.85 -2.98
CA HIS A 85 -4.89 12.49 -1.57
C HIS A 85 -4.38 11.06 -1.34
N ILE A 86 -4.80 10.10 -2.17
CA ILE A 86 -4.29 8.72 -2.11
C ILE A 86 -2.79 8.68 -2.41
N ILE A 87 -2.33 9.41 -3.42
CA ILE A 87 -0.91 9.48 -3.81
C ILE A 87 -0.07 10.05 -2.67
N GLN A 88 -0.51 11.16 -2.08
CA GLN A 88 0.18 11.78 -0.94
C GLN A 88 0.22 10.83 0.28
N ALA A 89 -0.92 10.22 0.63
CA ALA A 89 -0.99 9.29 1.75
C ALA A 89 -0.05 8.09 1.56
N PHE A 90 0.05 7.60 0.32
CA PHE A 90 0.95 6.49 -0.04
C PHE A 90 2.42 6.88 0.09
N ASP A 91 2.81 8.07 -0.40
CA ASP A 91 4.19 8.59 -0.28
C ASP A 91 4.64 8.74 1.18
N GLU A 92 3.79 9.34 2.01
CA GLU A 92 4.07 9.48 3.42
C GLU A 92 4.09 8.12 4.15
N SER A 93 3.28 7.14 3.71
CA SER A 93 3.30 5.77 4.23
C SER A 93 4.58 5.02 3.83
N CYS A 94 5.09 5.24 2.61
CA CYS A 94 6.38 4.70 2.16
C CYS A 94 7.54 5.17 3.05
N SER A 95 7.50 6.43 3.51
CA SER A 95 8.50 6.98 4.44
C SER A 95 8.61 6.18 5.74
N ILE A 96 7.47 5.78 6.33
CA ILE A 96 7.43 4.99 7.57
C ILE A 96 7.78 3.53 7.29
N TYR A 97 7.28 2.98 6.19
CA TYR A 97 7.60 1.62 5.77
C TYR A 97 9.11 1.43 5.55
N LEU A 98 9.79 2.40 4.93
CA LEU A 98 11.23 2.38 4.74
C LEU A 98 11.99 2.36 6.08
N GLN A 99 11.51 3.07 7.10
CA GLN A 99 12.11 3.03 8.43
C GLN A 99 11.99 1.63 9.06
N ALA A 100 10.83 0.99 8.93
CA ALA A 100 10.64 -0.39 9.40
C ALA A 100 11.48 -1.40 8.62
N ILE A 101 11.70 -1.18 7.31
CA ILE A 101 12.61 -2.01 6.51
C ILE A 101 14.06 -1.85 7.00
N LYS A 102 14.50 -0.61 7.26
CA LYS A 102 15.85 -0.32 7.76
C LYS A 102 16.10 -0.85 9.17
N SER A 103 15.11 -0.82 10.05
CA SER A 103 15.21 -1.42 11.39
C SER A 103 15.12 -2.95 11.37
N GLY A 104 14.60 -3.53 10.27
CA GLY A 104 14.34 -4.95 10.16
C GLY A 104 13.11 -5.44 10.95
N SER A 105 12.35 -4.53 11.57
CA SER A 105 11.18 -4.86 12.38
C SER A 105 10.13 -3.75 12.35
N THR A 106 8.86 -4.13 12.47
CA THR A 106 7.74 -3.20 12.67
C THR A 106 7.54 -2.82 14.15
N ASP A 107 8.37 -3.32 15.05
CA ASP A 107 8.33 -2.98 16.48
C ASP A 107 8.51 -1.47 16.66
N ASN A 108 7.68 -0.87 17.51
CA ASN A 108 7.55 0.59 17.73
C ASN A 108 6.90 1.39 16.58
N PHE A 109 6.55 0.76 15.46
CA PHE A 109 5.78 1.41 14.38
C PHE A 109 4.31 0.99 14.40
N LEU A 110 4.02 -0.27 14.73
CA LEU A 110 2.65 -0.77 14.81
C LEU A 110 1.93 -0.28 16.07
N ILE A 111 0.69 0.16 15.89
CA ILE A 111 -0.26 0.46 16.94
C ILE A 111 -1.26 -0.69 17.01
N GLY A 112 -1.00 -1.64 17.92
CA GLY A 112 -1.81 -2.84 18.09
C GLY A 112 -1.27 -4.06 17.35
N PRO A 113 -1.99 -5.21 17.41
CA PRO A 113 -1.51 -6.46 16.86
C PRO A 113 -1.59 -6.49 15.32
N PRO A 114 -0.66 -7.19 14.65
CA PRO A 114 -0.71 -7.41 13.20
C PRO A 114 -1.93 -8.24 12.79
N ILE A 115 -2.35 -8.10 11.53
CA ILE A 115 -3.40 -8.92 10.93
C ILE A 115 -3.05 -10.41 11.02
N LYS A 116 -4.06 -11.22 11.37
CA LYS A 116 -3.94 -12.68 11.43
C LYS A 116 -4.75 -13.30 10.30
N PRO A 117 -4.28 -14.42 9.71
CA PRO A 117 -5.08 -15.18 8.76
C PRO A 117 -6.45 -15.52 9.34
N VAL A 118 -7.49 -15.36 8.52
CA VAL A 118 -8.88 -15.70 8.87
C VAL A 118 -8.99 -17.21 9.07
N PHE A 119 -8.45 -18.00 8.14
CA PHE A 119 -8.33 -19.44 8.28
C PHE A 119 -7.03 -19.78 9.01
N ARG A 120 -7.16 -20.40 10.17
CA ARG A 120 -6.04 -20.91 10.97
C ARG A 120 -6.06 -22.42 10.91
N LYS A 121 -4.90 -23.05 10.71
CA LYS A 121 -4.78 -24.49 10.93
C LYS A 121 -5.15 -24.77 12.38
N LYS A 122 -6.15 -25.61 12.60
CA LYS A 122 -6.39 -26.20 13.92
C LYS A 122 -5.24 -27.18 14.16
N ILE A 123 -4.56 -27.02 15.29
CA ILE A 123 -3.60 -28.00 15.81
C ILE A 123 -4.41 -29.16 16.35
#